data_AF-A0A9D7SS30-F1
#
_entry.id   AF-A0A9D7SS30-F1
#
_cell.length_a   1.000
_cell.length_b   1.000
_cell.length_c   1.000
_cell.angle_alpha   90.00
_cell.angle_beta   90.00
_cell.angle_gamma   90.00
#
_symmetry.space_group_name_H-M   'P 1'
#
loop_
_entity.id
_entity.type
_entity.pdbx_description
1 polymer ?
#
loop_
_entity_poly.entity_id
_entity_poly.type
_entity_poly.pdbx_seq_one_letter_code
_entity_poly.pdbx_strand_id
1 'polypeptide(L)'
;MNNLKVIKSAEQYHKYCDELERLISLQQLSAEEEDKIDLLTVLIEKWDEDHSHSEDIHPVEMLKQLMEMHDINAIALSKSTGIDKTVLSKILNQKKGFSKEVIREIAAYFKVNQASFNKPYTLPGPDEKVVKKFKSTLSLIREADDKYSKKKA
;
A
#
# COMPACT_ATOMS: atom_id res chain seq x y z
N MET A 1 20.27 -31.97 13.31
CA MET A 1 19.40 -30.93 13.90
C MET A 1 20.21 -29.74 14.41
N ASN A 2 20.44 -28.76 13.53
CA ASN A 2 20.94 -27.45 13.93
C ASN A 2 19.93 -26.75 14.86
N ASN A 3 20.41 -26.22 15.97
CA ASN A 3 19.57 -25.63 17.02
C ASN A 3 19.16 -24.20 16.63
N LEU A 4 18.19 -24.08 15.72
CA LEU A 4 17.54 -22.81 15.40
C LEU A 4 16.75 -22.31 16.62
N LYS A 5 16.80 -21.00 16.85
CA LYS A 5 16.16 -20.36 18.00
C LYS A 5 15.35 -19.16 17.53
N VAL A 6 14.39 -18.75 18.37
CA VAL A 6 13.68 -17.49 18.20
C VAL A 6 14.67 -16.35 17.92
N ILE A 7 14.36 -15.53 16.93
CA ILE A 7 15.20 -14.39 16.53
C ILE A 7 15.10 -13.31 17.62
N LYS A 8 16.25 -12.80 18.06
CA LYS A 8 16.34 -11.78 19.12
C LYS A 8 17.13 -10.53 18.72
N SER A 9 17.69 -10.52 17.51
CA SER A 9 18.45 -9.40 16.97
C SER A 9 18.36 -9.35 15.44
N ALA A 10 18.54 -8.16 14.87
CA ALA A 10 18.60 -7.97 13.43
C ALA A 10 19.75 -8.76 12.79
N GLU A 11 20.90 -8.90 13.47
CA GLU A 11 22.00 -9.72 12.97
C GLU A 11 21.60 -11.20 12.82
N GLN A 12 20.86 -11.75 13.78
CA GLN A 12 20.35 -13.11 13.69
C GLN A 12 19.31 -13.26 12.58
N TYR A 13 18.45 -12.25 12.40
CA TYR A 13 17.49 -12.18 11.31
C TYR A 13 18.18 -12.29 9.95
N HIS A 14 19.16 -11.42 9.67
CA HIS A 14 19.89 -11.44 8.40
C HIS A 14 20.59 -12.77 8.14
N LYS A 15 21.25 -13.34 9.16
CA LYS A 15 21.85 -14.67 9.05
C LYS A 15 20.85 -15.76 8.68
N TYR A 16 19.61 -15.67 9.17
CA TYR A 16 18.57 -16.64 8.85
C TYR A 16 18.01 -16.42 7.44
N CYS A 17 17.88 -15.16 7.00
CA CYS A 17 17.53 -14.83 5.62
C CYS A 17 18.58 -15.35 4.62
N ASP A 18 19.86 -15.09 4.88
CA ASP A 18 20.96 -15.54 4.01
C ASP A 18 20.99 -17.07 3.89
N GLU A 19 20.77 -17.78 5.00
CA GLU A 19 20.72 -19.24 5.01
C GLU A 19 19.48 -19.77 4.29
N LEU A 20 18.32 -19.13 4.46
CA LEU A 20 17.10 -19.48 3.75
C LEU A 20 17.28 -19.29 2.24
N GLU A 21 17.83 -18.16 1.79
CA GLU A 21 18.15 -17.90 0.39
C GLU A 21 19.09 -18.95 -0.19
N ARG A 22 20.17 -19.27 0.55
CA ARG A 22 21.11 -20.33 0.16
C ARG A 22 20.41 -21.67 -0.02
N LEU A 23 19.54 -22.07 0.91
CA LEU A 23 18.81 -23.34 0.84
C LEU A 23 17.84 -23.38 -0.36
N ILE A 24 17.06 -22.32 -0.57
CA ILE A 24 16.09 -22.26 -1.69
C ILE A 24 16.80 -22.27 -3.05
N SER A 25 18.06 -21.82 -3.12
CA SER A 25 18.86 -21.85 -4.35
C SER A 25 19.40 -23.25 -4.73
N LEU A 26 19.27 -24.25 -3.85
CA LEU A 26 19.74 -25.61 -4.12
C LEU A 26 18.83 -26.32 -5.11
N GLN A 27 19.42 -27.08 -6.04
CA GLN A 27 18.65 -27.86 -7.03
C GLN A 27 17.97 -29.10 -6.42
N GLN A 28 18.49 -29.61 -5.30
CA GLN A 28 17.97 -30.77 -4.59
C GLN A 28 18.03 -30.49 -3.10
N LEU A 29 16.96 -30.85 -2.39
CA LEU A 29 16.82 -30.70 -0.95
C LEU A 29 16.66 -32.09 -0.32
N SER A 30 17.32 -32.28 0.81
CA SER A 30 17.02 -33.38 1.73
C SER A 30 15.84 -33.03 2.62
N ALA A 31 15.21 -34.04 3.22
CA ALA A 31 14.10 -33.82 4.17
C ALA A 31 14.50 -32.92 5.35
N GLU A 32 15.74 -33.02 5.85
CA GLU A 32 16.21 -32.14 6.93
C GLU A 32 16.39 -30.68 6.46
N GLU A 33 16.70 -30.46 5.17
CA GLU A 33 16.77 -29.12 4.60
C GLU A 33 15.38 -28.53 4.35
N GLU A 34 14.40 -29.33 3.92
CA GLU A 34 12.99 -28.92 3.83
C GLU A 34 12.45 -28.50 5.20
N ASP A 35 12.62 -29.34 6.23
CA ASP A 35 12.23 -29.03 7.61
C ASP A 35 12.91 -27.73 8.11
N LYS A 36 14.16 -27.51 7.70
CA LYS A 36 14.91 -26.30 8.06
C LYS A 36 14.38 -25.07 7.34
N ILE A 37 14.00 -25.17 6.07
CA ILE A 37 13.35 -24.09 5.31
C ILE A 37 12.04 -23.70 6.00
N ASP A 38 11.21 -24.68 6.36
CA ASP A 38 9.93 -24.43 7.02
C ASP A 38 10.14 -23.69 8.36
N LEU A 39 11.09 -24.14 9.18
CA LEU A 39 11.38 -23.51 10.45
C LEU A 39 11.99 -22.10 10.30
N LEU A 40 12.91 -21.90 9.35
CA LEU A 40 13.49 -20.58 9.07
C LEU A 40 12.42 -19.59 8.63
N THR A 41 11.53 -20.01 7.73
CA THR A 41 10.39 -19.21 7.26
C THR A 41 9.55 -18.72 8.43
N VAL A 42 9.11 -19.63 9.31
CA VAL A 42 8.28 -19.26 10.48
C VAL A 42 9.01 -18.27 11.42
N LEU A 43 10.31 -18.47 11.64
CA LEU A 43 11.10 -17.61 12.52
C LEU A 43 11.29 -16.20 11.94
N ILE A 44 11.57 -16.11 10.65
CA ILE A 44 11.72 -14.85 9.90
C ILE A 44 10.39 -14.11 9.86
N GLU A 45 9.30 -14.78 9.49
CA GLU A 45 7.94 -14.19 9.47
C GLU A 45 7.56 -13.63 10.84
N LYS A 46 7.80 -14.39 11.93
CA LYS A 46 7.52 -13.93 13.29
C LYS A 46 8.30 -12.66 13.65
N TRP A 47 9.59 -12.61 13.28
CA TRP A 47 10.42 -11.44 13.51
C TRP A 47 9.96 -10.24 12.70
N ASP A 48 9.65 -10.44 11.42
CA ASP A 48 9.14 -9.41 10.53
C ASP A 48 7.79 -8.86 10.97
N GLU A 49 6.91 -9.69 11.51
CA GLU A 49 5.66 -9.22 12.13
C GLU A 49 5.91 -8.32 13.35
N ASP A 50 6.82 -8.73 14.24
CA ASP A 50 7.15 -7.98 15.46
C ASP A 50 7.96 -6.70 15.19
N HIS A 51 8.76 -6.72 14.12
CA HIS A 51 9.68 -5.65 13.74
C HIS A 51 9.27 -4.99 12.42
N SER A 52 8.00 -5.14 12.01
CA SER A 52 7.43 -4.45 10.87
C SER A 52 7.46 -2.96 11.14
N HIS A 53 8.58 -2.33 10.79
CA HIS A 53 8.67 -0.89 10.70
C HIS A 53 7.86 -0.52 9.47
N SER A 54 6.57 -0.25 9.67
CA SER A 54 5.72 0.54 8.75
C SER A 54 6.24 1.97 8.51
N GLU A 55 7.45 2.24 9.00
CA GLU A 55 8.17 3.50 9.00
C GLU A 55 8.86 3.66 7.65
N ASP A 56 8.09 4.11 6.66
CA ASP A 56 8.42 5.28 5.82
C ASP A 56 7.82 5.20 4.42
N ILE A 57 7.48 4.00 3.94
CA ILE A 57 6.90 3.87 2.60
C ILE A 57 5.46 4.38 2.63
N HIS A 58 5.18 5.37 1.78
CA HIS A 58 3.83 5.87 1.58
C HIS A 58 2.94 4.76 1.01
N PRO A 59 1.71 4.53 1.52
CA PRO A 59 0.90 3.35 1.17
C PRO A 59 0.56 3.27 -0.33
N VAL A 60 0.43 4.41 -1.01
CA VAL A 60 0.27 4.45 -2.47
C VAL A 60 1.55 4.06 -3.21
N GLU A 61 2.72 4.39 -2.67
CA GLU A 61 4.00 4.02 -3.30
C GLU A 61 4.28 2.53 -3.11
N MET A 62 3.97 1.99 -1.92
CA MET A 62 3.98 0.55 -1.68
C MET A 62 3.12 -0.21 -2.70
N LEU A 63 1.89 0.27 -2.95
CA LEU A 63 1.02 -0.35 -3.96
C LEU A 63 1.67 -0.33 -5.36
N LYS A 64 2.32 0.76 -5.75
CA LYS A 64 2.99 0.84 -7.06
C LYS A 64 4.17 -0.13 -7.16
N GLN A 65 4.99 -0.23 -6.12
CA GLN A 65 6.13 -1.16 -6.09
C GLN A 65 5.65 -2.61 -6.18
N LEU A 66 4.59 -2.97 -5.45
CA LEU A 66 3.96 -4.29 -5.57
C LEU A 66 3.44 -4.55 -6.98
N MET A 67 2.80 -3.56 -7.61
CA MET A 67 2.35 -3.69 -9.00
C MET A 67 3.52 -3.88 -9.98
N GLU A 68 4.63 -3.16 -9.78
CA GLU A 68 5.84 -3.26 -10.59
C GLU A 68 6.53 -4.62 -10.44
N MET A 69 6.74 -5.10 -9.21
CA MET A 69 7.35 -6.41 -8.94
C MET A 69 6.55 -7.57 -9.55
N HIS A 70 5.24 -7.40 -9.68
CA HIS A 70 4.34 -8.39 -10.27
C HIS A 70 4.08 -8.17 -11.77
N ASP A 71 4.69 -7.15 -12.40
CA ASP A 71 4.48 -6.74 -13.79
C ASP A 71 2.98 -6.56 -14.17
N ILE A 72 2.23 -5.89 -13.29
CA ILE A 72 0.80 -5.64 -13.51
C ILE A 72 0.45 -4.14 -13.47
N ASN A 73 -0.53 -3.76 -14.27
CA ASN A 73 -1.10 -2.42 -14.25
C ASN A 73 -2.45 -2.38 -13.49
N ALA A 74 -3.00 -1.18 -13.31
CA ALA A 74 -4.27 -0.99 -12.58
C ALA A 74 -5.47 -1.72 -13.23
N ILE A 75 -5.43 -1.98 -14.54
CA ILE A 75 -6.49 -2.73 -15.24
C ILE A 75 -6.39 -4.21 -14.87
N ALA A 76 -5.18 -4.77 -14.88
CA ALA A 76 -4.95 -6.15 -14.46
C ALA A 76 -5.28 -6.32 -12.97
N LEU A 77 -4.81 -5.42 -12.11
CA LEU A 77 -5.12 -5.45 -10.68
C LEU A 77 -6.64 -5.37 -10.42
N SER A 78 -7.36 -4.51 -11.16
CA SER A 78 -8.83 -4.41 -11.08
C SER A 78 -9.51 -5.74 -11.41
N LYS A 79 -9.06 -6.43 -12.46
CA LYS A 79 -9.61 -7.73 -12.85
C LYS A 79 -9.33 -8.82 -11.81
N SER A 80 -8.14 -8.82 -11.22
CA SER A 80 -7.74 -9.83 -10.23
C SER A 80 -8.40 -9.64 -8.87
N THR A 81 -8.63 -8.40 -8.44
CA THR A 81 -9.14 -8.06 -7.10
C THR A 81 -10.64 -7.74 -7.09
N GLY A 82 -11.26 -7.50 -8.26
CA GLY A 82 -12.62 -7.01 -8.35
C GLY A 82 -12.80 -5.53 -7.95
N ILE A 83 -11.72 -4.83 -7.54
CA ILE A 83 -11.78 -3.41 -7.22
C ILE A 83 -12.03 -2.63 -8.51
N ASP A 84 -12.99 -1.71 -8.49
CA ASP A 84 -13.28 -0.85 -9.63
C ASP A 84 -12.03 -0.07 -10.11
N LYS A 85 -11.80 -0.07 -11.42
CA LYS A 85 -10.65 0.58 -12.07
C LYS A 85 -10.58 2.07 -11.73
N THR A 86 -11.73 2.75 -11.59
CA THR A 86 -11.79 4.18 -11.26
C THR A 86 -11.35 4.41 -9.81
N VAL A 87 -11.70 3.49 -8.90
CA VAL A 87 -11.24 3.50 -7.51
C VAL A 87 -9.73 3.34 -7.45
N LEU A 88 -9.16 2.32 -8.10
CA LEU A 88 -7.70 2.11 -8.15
C LEU A 88 -6.98 3.33 -8.75
N SER A 89 -7.50 3.87 -9.85
CA SER A 89 -6.93 5.07 -10.46
C SER A 89 -6.94 6.27 -9.51
N LYS A 90 -8.02 6.49 -8.74
CA LYS A 90 -8.07 7.57 -7.75
C LYS A 90 -7.07 7.35 -6.61
N ILE A 91 -6.89 6.12 -6.14
CA ILE A 91 -5.93 5.78 -5.08
C ILE A 91 -4.50 6.01 -5.57
N LEU A 92 -4.14 5.50 -6.76
CA LEU A 92 -2.81 5.66 -7.35
C LEU A 92 -2.44 7.13 -7.61
N ASN A 93 -3.44 7.96 -7.90
CA ASN A 93 -3.29 9.42 -8.04
C ASN A 93 -3.49 10.18 -6.72
N GLN A 94 -3.56 9.49 -5.58
CA GLN A 94 -3.77 10.03 -4.25
C GLN A 94 -5.08 10.84 -4.08
N LYS A 95 -6.03 10.77 -5.02
CA LYS A 95 -7.33 11.46 -4.99
C LYS A 95 -8.38 10.75 -4.10
N LYS A 96 -8.04 9.60 -3.54
CA LYS A 96 -8.89 8.81 -2.63
C LYS A 96 -8.00 8.00 -1.68
N GLY A 97 -8.44 7.88 -0.43
CA GLY A 97 -7.88 6.95 0.57
C GLY A 97 -8.19 5.48 0.25
N PHE A 98 -7.47 4.57 0.87
CA PHE A 98 -7.83 3.15 0.87
C PHE A 98 -9.03 2.94 1.81
N SER A 99 -10.07 2.23 1.35
CA SER A 99 -11.12 1.73 2.25
C SER A 99 -10.68 0.39 2.87
N LYS A 100 -11.36 -0.06 3.92
CA LYS A 100 -11.06 -1.35 4.55
C LYS A 100 -11.18 -2.52 3.58
N GLU A 101 -12.18 -2.48 2.70
CA GLU A 101 -12.39 -3.48 1.66
C GLU A 101 -11.23 -3.49 0.68
N VAL A 102 -10.80 -2.31 0.20
CA VAL A 102 -9.65 -2.20 -0.70
C VAL A 102 -8.37 -2.72 -0.05
N ILE A 103 -8.10 -2.37 1.21
CA ILE A 103 -6.94 -2.89 1.96
C ILE A 103 -6.97 -4.41 2.00
N ARG A 104 -8.12 -5.01 2.32
CA ARG A 104 -8.28 -6.46 2.41
C ARG A 104 -7.99 -7.15 1.07
N GLU A 105 -8.58 -6.68 -0.02
CA GLU A 105 -8.40 -7.30 -1.34
C GLU A 105 -6.96 -7.17 -1.86
N ILE A 106 -6.31 -6.01 -1.65
CA ILE A 106 -4.92 -5.78 -2.05
C ILE A 106 -3.96 -6.64 -1.20
N ALA A 107 -4.15 -6.64 0.11
CA ALA A 107 -3.31 -7.43 1.03
C ALA A 107 -3.41 -8.93 0.74
N ALA A 108 -4.62 -9.43 0.47
CA ALA A 108 -4.83 -10.83 0.09
C ALA A 108 -4.16 -11.18 -1.25
N TYR A 109 -4.27 -10.30 -2.25
CA TYR A 109 -3.68 -10.53 -3.58
C TYR A 109 -2.14 -10.58 -3.53
N PHE A 110 -1.51 -9.63 -2.86
CA PHE A 110 -0.05 -9.55 -2.76
C PHE A 110 0.54 -10.38 -1.61
N LYS A 111 -0.31 -11.02 -0.80
CA LYS A 111 0.09 -11.77 0.40
C LYS A 111 0.93 -10.95 1.37
N VAL A 112 0.53 -9.70 1.60
CA VAL A 112 1.17 -8.78 2.54
C VAL A 112 0.26 -8.48 3.72
N ASN A 113 0.83 -7.97 4.81
CA ASN A 113 0.05 -7.58 5.98
C ASN A 113 -0.86 -6.38 5.64
N GLN A 114 -2.14 -6.44 6.03
CA GLN A 114 -3.09 -5.34 5.87
C GLN A 114 -2.62 -4.05 6.56
N ALA A 115 -1.91 -4.18 7.69
CA ALA A 115 -1.39 -3.05 8.45
C ALA A 115 -0.46 -2.16 7.62
N SER A 116 0.20 -2.70 6.59
CA SER A 116 1.08 -1.96 5.68
C SER A 116 0.35 -0.86 4.88
N PHE A 117 -0.98 -0.94 4.76
CA PHE A 117 -1.81 0.08 4.09
C PHE A 117 -2.60 0.98 5.05
N ASN A 118 -2.51 0.79 6.37
CA ASN A 118 -3.32 1.51 7.36
C ASN A 118 -2.82 2.94 7.67
N LYS A 119 -1.71 3.37 7.06
CA LYS A 119 -1.14 4.70 7.29
C LYS A 119 -2.03 5.79 6.67
N PRO A 120 -2.49 6.79 7.45
CA PRO A 120 -3.20 7.93 6.87
C PRO A 120 -2.24 8.76 6.00
N TYR A 121 -2.75 9.29 4.90
CA TYR A 121 -2.02 10.23 4.05
C TYR A 121 -2.91 11.38 3.60
N THR A 122 -2.28 12.53 3.36
CA THR A 122 -2.96 13.74 2.92
C THR A 122 -3.50 13.53 1.52
N LEU A 123 -4.81 13.65 1.36
CA LEU A 123 -5.41 13.74 0.04
C LEU A 123 -5.19 15.17 -0.48
N PRO A 124 -4.84 15.35 -1.77
CA PRO A 124 -4.79 16.68 -2.34
C PRO A 124 -6.16 17.33 -2.13
N GLY A 125 -6.13 18.60 -1.74
CA GLY A 125 -7.33 19.41 -1.57
C GLY A 125 -8.16 19.45 -2.87
N PRO A 126 -9.38 20.02 -2.82
CA PRO A 126 -10.24 20.10 -4.00
C PRO A 126 -9.48 20.69 -5.19
N ASP A 127 -9.70 20.10 -6.38
CA ASP A 127 -9.04 20.48 -7.63
C ASP A 127 -9.04 22.01 -7.78
N GLU A 128 -7.85 22.60 -7.96
CA GLU A 128 -7.67 24.04 -8.04
C GLU A 128 -8.55 24.68 -9.11
N LYS A 129 -8.84 23.95 -10.20
CA LYS A 129 -9.77 24.40 -11.26
C LYS A 129 -11.20 24.50 -10.76
N VAL A 130 -11.62 23.55 -9.91
CA VAL A 130 -12.94 23.55 -9.26
C VAL A 130 -13.03 24.69 -8.26
N VAL A 131 -11.99 24.90 -7.46
CA VAL A 131 -11.92 26.02 -6.50
C VAL A 131 -12.00 27.37 -7.23
N LYS A 132 -11.24 27.54 -8.33
CA LYS A 132 -11.27 28.77 -9.15
C LYS A 132 -12.65 28.99 -9.79
N LYS A 133 -13.28 27.95 -10.35
CA LYS A 133 -14.62 28.03 -10.93
C LYS A 133 -15.66 28.42 -9.89
N PHE A 134 -15.60 27.83 -8.70
CA PHE A 134 -16.51 28.15 -7.60
C PHE A 134 -16.33 29.60 -7.13
N LYS A 135 -15.08 30.05 -6.90
CA LYS A 135 -14.78 31.45 -6.53
C LYS A 135 -15.27 32.46 -7.58
N SER A 136 -15.07 32.17 -8.87
CA SER A 136 -15.55 33.01 -9.97
C SER A 136 -17.08 33.05 -10.03
N THR A 137 -17.75 31.92 -9.78
CA THR A 137 -19.22 31.88 -9.75
C THR A 137 -19.76 32.72 -8.59
N LEU A 138 -19.13 32.63 -7.41
CA LEU A 138 -19.51 33.42 -6.24
C LEU A 138 -19.27 34.92 -6.43
N SER A 139 -18.20 35.34 -7.14
CA SER A 139 -17.97 36.76 -7.42
C SER A 139 -19.06 37.31 -8.34
N LEU A 140 -19.45 36.56 -9.39
CA LEU A 140 -20.53 36.96 -10.29
C LEU A 140 -21.89 37.09 -9.60
N ILE A 141 -22.20 36.19 -8.66
CA ILE A 141 -23.44 36.26 -7.87
C ILE A 141 -23.45 37.53 -6.99
N ARG A 142 -22.36 37.81 -6.28
CA ARG A 142 -22.23 39.01 -5.43
C ARG A 142 -22.37 40.31 -6.24
N GLU A 143 -21.73 40.37 -7.41
CA GLU A 143 -21.84 41.52 -8.31
C GLU A 143 -23.27 41.71 -8.85
N ALA A 144 -24.02 40.62 -9.07
CA ALA A 144 -25.41 40.68 -9.50
C ALA A 144 -26.34 41.18 -8.38
N ASP A 145 -26.14 40.70 -7.16
CA ASP A 145 -26.91 41.11 -5.97
C ASP A 145 -26.69 42.60 -5.63
N ASP A 146 -25.45 43.08 -5.74
CA ASP A 146 -25.11 44.50 -5.53
C ASP A 146 -25.76 45.40 -6.59
N LYS A 147 -25.75 44.96 -7.87
CA LYS A 147 -26.42 45.69 -8.97
C LYS A 147 -27.93 45.71 -8.81
N TYR A 148 -28.53 44.62 -8.33
CA TYR A 148 -29.97 44.55 -8.09
C TYR A 148 -30.39 45.47 -6.93
N SER A 149 -29.60 45.49 -5.86
CA SER A 149 -29.84 46.35 -4.69
C SER A 149 -29.73 47.85 -5.03
N LYS A 150 -28.77 48.24 -5.88
CA LYS A 150 -28.61 49.63 -6.34
C LYS A 150 -29.66 50.12 -7.34
N LYS A 151 -30.39 49.21 -8.01
CA LYS A 151 -31.50 49.56 -8.92
C LYS A 151 -32.84 49.79 -8.21
N LYS A 152 -32.95 49.38 -6.93
CA LYS A 152 -34.17 49.53 -6.11
C LYS A 152 -34.10 50.71 -5.12
N ALA A 153 -32.95 51.38 -5.02
CA ALA A 153 -32.75 52.61 -4.25
C ALA A 153 -32.82 53.82 -5.19
#